data_AF-A0A959TEX5-F1
#
_entry.id   AF-A0A959TEX5-F1
#
_cell.length_a   1.000
_cell.length_b   1.000
_cell.length_c   1.000
_cell.angle_alpha   90.00
_cell.angle_beta   90.00
_cell.angle_gamma   90.00
#
_symmetry.space_group_name_H-M   'P 1'
#
loop_
_entity.id
_entity.type
_entity.pdbx_description
1 polymer ?
#
loop_
_entity_poly.entity_id
_entity_poly.type
_entity_poly.pdbx_seq_one_letter_code
_entity_poly.pdbx_strand_id
1 'polypeptide(L)'
;MMALLLIVLLLSVAAGIITQTLNGYTYFELPVYLWYFIVPALTSFGFLVMLAMCVHTLVNNKYFGYFAFILVVVLNLFLWSGIDVESNLVQLNGSPGLRYSDMSRFGPFVKAWVFFKTYWWAFGAILMFVAFLFLVRGRESGMRWRLHAAGARLRRNVVLASALLVCWVALGAWGYYNTKVLNTYKSGDEIEELLVRYEKELKRYEGIPQPHYTDLEYAIEIDPYQRRLNYEVTATTRNVDQVPIDSVHLNLPSTVDLEIELPGAELVYSDEDLNYRIYRLAVPLMPGAELNFMVKGNYIAKGFENSVSFRQLVNNGTFFNNMDLIPSIGYSSNGELSDRNDRRKHGLPAKEPMAPLSDEPADRMHTYLMHHSDWVNVRTTISTAEDQIAVAPGSLKKEWTAEGRRYFQYELDHPSMNFYSFLSARYEVARETWTPPGGGQAIDVEVYYHKPHAVNVPRMLNSTKQALTYYTEHFGPYRHKQVRILEFPRYFSFAQAFPGTMPYSESIGFITDLTAEEDIDMVFYVVAHEMGHQYWAHQVIGADMQGATLLSESMAQYSALMVM
;
A
#
# COMPACT_ATOMS: atom_id res chain seq x y z
N MET A 1 37.16 -8.52 -8.67
CA MET A 1 35.75 -8.82 -9.04
C MET A 1 34.83 -7.65 -8.75
N MET A 2 34.79 -7.09 -7.54
CA MET A 2 33.95 -5.91 -7.23
C MET A 2 34.21 -4.71 -8.16
N ALA A 3 35.48 -4.41 -8.48
CA ALA A 3 35.82 -3.36 -9.44
C ALA A 3 35.26 -3.63 -10.85
N LEU A 4 35.25 -4.89 -11.30
CA LEU A 4 34.68 -5.26 -12.59
C LEU A 4 33.16 -5.10 -12.58
N LEU A 5 32.49 -5.51 -11.50
CA LEU A 5 31.04 -5.27 -11.32
C LEU A 5 30.72 -3.78 -11.35
N LEU A 6 31.50 -2.96 -10.64
CA LEU A 6 31.33 -1.51 -10.66
C LEU A 6 31.48 -0.95 -12.08
N ILE A 7 32.49 -1.39 -12.84
CA ILE A 7 32.67 -0.96 -14.23
C ILE A 7 31.45 -1.33 -15.07
N VAL A 8 30.94 -2.57 -14.96
CA VAL A 8 29.75 -3.00 -15.71
C VAL A 8 28.53 -2.15 -15.33
N LEU A 9 28.31 -1.89 -14.04
CA LEU A 9 27.19 -1.07 -13.59
C LEU A 9 27.31 0.39 -14.04
N LEU A 10 28.52 0.96 -14.02
CA LEU A 10 28.77 2.30 -14.55
C LEU A 10 28.52 2.37 -16.06
N LEU A 11 28.91 1.34 -16.82
CA LEU A 11 28.60 1.24 -18.24
C LEU A 11 27.09 1.10 -18.47
N SER A 12 26.37 0.35 -17.63
CA SER A 12 24.90 0.27 -17.69
C SER A 12 24.23 1.61 -17.39
N VAL A 13 24.72 2.35 -16.39
CA VAL A 13 24.23 3.71 -16.09
C VAL A 13 24.51 4.65 -17.26
N ALA A 14 25.72 4.62 -17.83
CA ALA A 14 26.07 5.42 -18.99
C ALA A 14 25.16 5.08 -20.19
N ALA A 15 24.91 3.80 -20.46
CA ALA A 15 23.97 3.37 -21.50
C ALA A 15 22.55 3.90 -21.24
N GLY A 16 22.06 3.82 -19.99
CA GLY A 16 20.75 4.36 -19.61
C GLY A 16 20.65 5.87 -19.81
N ILE A 17 21.65 6.64 -19.38
CA ILE A 17 21.73 8.09 -19.59
C ILE A 17 21.77 8.43 -21.09
N ILE A 18 22.56 7.68 -21.88
CA ILE A 18 22.59 7.85 -23.34
C ILE A 18 21.21 7.59 -23.94
N THR A 19 20.55 6.49 -23.58
CA THR A 19 19.21 6.16 -24.08
C THR A 19 18.19 7.25 -23.71
N GLN A 20 18.18 7.71 -22.46
CA GLN A 20 17.31 8.82 -22.04
C GLN A 20 17.59 10.10 -22.82
N THR A 21 18.87 10.45 -23.03
CA THR A 21 19.27 11.61 -23.83
C THR A 21 18.77 11.48 -25.27
N LEU A 22 18.91 10.30 -25.88
CA LEU A 22 18.44 10.01 -27.24
C LEU A 22 16.91 10.08 -27.34
N ASN A 23 16.20 9.77 -26.27
CA ASN A 23 14.75 9.94 -26.14
C ASN A 23 14.33 11.34 -25.67
N GLY A 24 15.26 12.32 -25.61
CA GLY A 24 14.96 13.72 -25.28
C GLY A 24 14.91 14.04 -23.77
N TYR A 25 15.08 13.05 -22.88
CA TYR A 25 15.10 13.27 -21.44
C TYR A 25 16.49 13.70 -20.96
N THR A 26 16.59 14.88 -20.34
CA THR A 26 17.87 15.50 -19.95
C THR A 26 18.01 15.79 -18.46
N TYR A 27 17.00 15.46 -17.65
CA TYR A 27 17.03 15.67 -16.20
C TYR A 27 17.64 14.45 -15.47
N PHE A 28 18.96 14.41 -15.34
CA PHE A 28 19.65 13.26 -14.73
C PHE A 28 19.87 13.42 -13.23
N GLU A 29 19.15 12.64 -12.42
CA GLU A 29 19.45 12.50 -11.00
C GLU A 29 20.53 11.43 -10.75
N LEU A 30 21.80 11.78 -11.01
CA LEU A 30 22.95 10.88 -10.76
C LEU A 30 22.97 10.23 -9.35
N PRO A 31 22.59 10.94 -8.26
CA PRO A 31 22.48 10.31 -6.95
C PRO A 31 21.47 9.15 -6.90
N VAL A 32 20.39 9.21 -7.70
CA VAL A 32 19.39 8.14 -7.77
C VAL A 32 19.96 6.91 -8.46
N TYR A 33 20.72 7.06 -9.56
CA TYR A 33 21.43 5.92 -10.17
C TYR A 33 22.38 5.26 -9.17
N LEU A 34 23.10 6.06 -8.38
CA LEU A 34 24.01 5.53 -7.37
C LEU A 34 23.26 4.73 -6.30
N TRP A 35 22.22 5.32 -5.69
CA TRP A 35 21.57 4.75 -4.51
C TRP A 35 20.46 3.74 -4.81
N TYR A 36 19.79 3.84 -5.96
CA TYR A 36 18.71 2.94 -6.37
C TYR A 36 19.22 1.76 -7.21
N PHE A 37 20.24 1.99 -8.05
CA PHE A 37 20.76 0.97 -8.96
C PHE A 37 22.14 0.45 -8.56
N ILE A 38 23.18 1.29 -8.53
CA ILE A 38 24.57 0.83 -8.35
C ILE A 38 24.78 0.20 -6.97
N VAL A 39 24.45 0.89 -5.88
CA VAL A 39 24.68 0.38 -4.52
C VAL A 39 23.88 -0.90 -4.25
N PRO A 40 22.57 -0.97 -4.56
CA PRO A 40 21.82 -2.21 -4.39
C PRO A 40 22.30 -3.37 -5.26
N ALA A 41 22.72 -3.09 -6.51
CA ALA A 41 23.29 -4.10 -7.38
C ALA A 41 24.66 -4.58 -6.88
N LEU A 42 25.57 -3.68 -6.51
CA LEU A 42 26.89 -4.04 -5.98
C LEU A 42 26.79 -4.87 -4.71
N THR A 43 25.89 -4.50 -3.80
CA THR A 43 25.67 -5.25 -2.56
C THR A 43 25.11 -6.64 -2.86
N SER A 44 24.11 -6.73 -3.74
CA SER A 44 23.47 -8.02 -4.07
C SER A 44 24.39 -8.93 -4.89
N PHE A 45 25.04 -8.42 -5.94
CA PHE A 45 25.99 -9.19 -6.75
C PHE A 45 27.30 -9.46 -6.01
N GLY A 46 27.74 -8.57 -5.11
CA GLY A 46 28.91 -8.80 -4.28
C GLY A 46 28.75 -10.03 -3.38
N PHE A 47 27.55 -10.24 -2.83
CA PHE A 47 27.24 -11.49 -2.12
C PHE A 47 27.34 -12.71 -3.04
N LEU A 48 26.76 -12.65 -4.24
CA LEU A 48 26.84 -13.75 -5.21
C LEU A 48 28.28 -14.03 -5.65
N VAL A 49 29.14 -13.01 -5.73
CA VAL A 49 30.57 -13.17 -5.98
C VAL A 49 31.26 -13.90 -4.83
N MET A 50 30.98 -13.54 -3.58
CA MET A 50 31.53 -14.26 -2.41
C MET A 50 31.11 -15.72 -2.40
N LEU A 51 29.83 -16.00 -2.69
CA LEU A 51 29.30 -17.34 -2.85
C LEU A 51 30.00 -18.11 -3.97
N ALA A 52 30.08 -17.53 -5.17
CA ALA A 52 30.75 -18.14 -6.31
C ALA A 52 32.22 -18.45 -6.01
N MET A 53 32.94 -17.52 -5.40
CA MET A 53 34.34 -17.70 -4.99
C MET A 53 34.49 -18.86 -4.00
N CYS A 54 33.60 -18.96 -3.02
CA CYS A 54 33.59 -20.09 -2.07
C CYS A 54 33.34 -21.42 -2.80
N VAL A 55 32.29 -21.50 -3.63
CA VAL A 55 31.95 -22.70 -4.41
C VAL A 55 33.11 -23.14 -5.32
N HIS A 56 33.66 -22.21 -6.11
CA HIS A 56 34.77 -22.50 -7.02
C HIS A 56 36.08 -22.82 -6.28
N THR A 57 36.25 -22.34 -5.05
CA THR A 57 37.40 -22.75 -4.24
C THR A 57 37.20 -24.17 -3.74
N LEU A 58 36.01 -24.52 -3.23
CA LEU A 58 35.73 -25.86 -2.71
C LEU A 58 35.76 -26.92 -3.82
N VAL A 59 35.08 -26.63 -4.93
CA VAL A 59 35.00 -27.47 -6.11
C VAL A 59 36.25 -27.28 -6.97
N ASN A 60 37.18 -28.23 -6.87
CA ASN A 60 38.43 -28.23 -7.65
C ASN A 60 38.22 -28.64 -9.12
N ASN A 61 37.14 -28.16 -9.76
CA ASN A 61 36.83 -28.34 -11.16
C ASN A 61 35.99 -27.14 -11.65
N LYS A 62 36.44 -26.47 -12.73
CA LYS A 62 35.80 -25.25 -13.24
C LYS A 62 34.33 -25.47 -13.62
N TYR A 63 34.03 -26.52 -14.38
CA TYR A 63 32.67 -26.79 -14.88
C TYR A 63 31.73 -27.24 -13.76
N PHE A 64 32.20 -28.12 -12.88
CA PHE A 64 31.40 -28.53 -11.72
C PHE A 64 31.18 -27.37 -10.76
N GLY A 65 32.14 -26.44 -10.63
CA GLY A 65 31.98 -25.22 -9.84
C GLY A 65 30.85 -24.33 -10.37
N TYR A 66 30.80 -24.13 -11.70
CA TYR A 66 29.68 -23.41 -12.33
C TYR A 66 28.35 -24.14 -12.11
N PHE A 67 28.31 -25.45 -12.35
CA PHE A 67 27.09 -26.24 -12.15
C PHE A 67 26.60 -26.13 -10.70
N ALA A 68 27.48 -26.30 -9.71
CA ALA A 68 27.13 -26.21 -8.30
C ALA A 68 26.66 -24.81 -7.91
N PHE A 69 27.32 -23.75 -8.40
CA PHE A 69 26.89 -22.37 -8.15
C PHE A 69 25.50 -22.11 -8.74
N ILE A 70 25.28 -22.47 -10.00
CA ILE A 70 23.98 -22.32 -10.67
C ILE A 70 22.91 -23.12 -9.93
N LEU A 71 23.21 -24.36 -9.54
CA LEU A 71 22.29 -25.20 -8.78
C LEU A 71 21.88 -24.53 -7.46
N VAL A 72 22.83 -23.97 -6.70
CA VAL A 72 22.52 -23.23 -5.46
C VAL A 72 21.62 -22.03 -5.74
N VAL A 73 21.89 -21.26 -6.78
CA VAL A 73 21.07 -20.09 -7.15
C VAL A 73 19.66 -20.53 -7.58
N VAL A 74 19.54 -21.57 -8.41
CA VAL A 74 18.25 -22.11 -8.86
C VAL A 74 17.45 -22.68 -7.69
N LEU A 75 18.08 -23.47 -6.82
CA LEU A 75 17.42 -23.96 -5.62
C LEU A 75 16.95 -22.80 -4.75
N ASN A 76 17.76 -21.77 -4.54
CA ASN A 76 17.35 -20.60 -3.78
C ASN A 76 16.16 -19.85 -4.39
N LEU A 77 15.97 -19.87 -5.71
CA LEU A 77 14.85 -19.19 -6.35
C LEU A 77 13.52 -19.93 -6.15
N PHE A 78 13.52 -21.26 -6.12
CA PHE A 78 12.29 -22.06 -6.14
C PHE A 78 11.99 -22.81 -4.84
N LEU A 79 13.03 -23.19 -4.07
CA LEU A 79 12.88 -24.03 -2.88
C LEU A 79 11.97 -23.36 -1.85
N TRP A 80 12.23 -22.09 -1.52
CA TRP A 80 11.56 -21.43 -0.40
C TRP A 80 10.06 -21.28 -0.59
N SER A 81 9.63 -20.91 -1.80
CA SER A 81 8.21 -20.88 -2.14
C SER A 81 7.58 -22.28 -2.08
N GLY A 82 8.30 -23.32 -2.51
CA GLY A 82 7.80 -24.70 -2.46
C GLY A 82 7.69 -25.31 -1.06
N ILE A 83 8.32 -24.71 -0.04
CA ILE A 83 8.20 -25.10 1.38
C ILE A 83 7.60 -23.99 2.24
N ASP A 84 6.94 -23.00 1.61
CA ASP A 84 6.23 -21.89 2.26
C ASP A 84 7.08 -21.04 3.24
N VAL A 85 8.34 -20.79 2.87
CA VAL A 85 9.26 -19.96 3.64
C VAL A 85 9.39 -18.56 3.00
N GLU A 86 8.79 -17.58 3.64
CA GLU A 86 8.84 -16.17 3.20
C GLU A 86 9.83 -15.29 3.98
N SER A 87 10.65 -15.87 4.85
CA SER A 87 11.60 -15.10 5.65
C SER A 87 12.82 -14.64 4.86
N ASN A 88 13.06 -13.33 4.83
CA ASN A 88 14.29 -12.75 4.26
C ASN A 88 15.57 -13.13 5.06
N LEU A 89 15.44 -13.69 6.27
CA LEU A 89 16.57 -14.24 7.04
C LEU A 89 17.07 -15.60 6.51
N VAL A 90 16.21 -16.29 5.76
CA VAL A 90 16.43 -17.66 5.30
C VAL A 90 16.65 -17.68 3.78
N GLN A 91 15.83 -16.93 3.04
CA GLN A 91 16.01 -16.75 1.60
C GLN A 91 17.38 -16.13 1.32
N LEU A 92 18.29 -16.87 0.68
CA LEU A 92 19.69 -16.48 0.52
C LEU A 92 19.77 -15.13 -0.22
N ASN A 93 20.48 -14.17 0.37
CA ASN A 93 20.58 -12.79 -0.12
C ASN A 93 19.23 -12.03 -0.19
N GLY A 94 18.22 -12.53 0.51
CA GLY A 94 16.89 -11.96 0.61
C GLY A 94 16.90 -10.60 1.31
N SER A 95 15.96 -9.75 0.92
CA SER A 95 15.71 -8.42 1.49
C SER A 95 14.38 -7.92 0.94
N PRO A 96 13.62 -7.08 1.68
CA PRO A 96 12.44 -6.43 1.13
C PRO A 96 12.81 -5.54 -0.06
N GLY A 97 11.84 -5.35 -0.95
CA GLY A 97 12.01 -4.48 -2.11
C GLY A 97 12.31 -3.03 -1.70
N LEU A 98 13.22 -2.38 -2.42
CA LEU A 98 13.39 -0.93 -2.37
C LEU A 98 12.52 -0.30 -3.46
N ARG A 99 11.72 0.69 -3.07
CA ARG A 99 10.98 1.52 -4.02
C ARG A 99 11.36 2.97 -3.78
N TYR A 100 11.72 3.65 -4.86
CA TYR A 100 12.01 5.08 -4.85
C TYR A 100 10.78 5.86 -5.29
N SER A 101 10.55 7.01 -4.67
CA SER A 101 9.57 8.03 -5.02
C SER A 101 10.26 9.39 -4.98
N ASP A 102 9.88 10.32 -5.85
CA ASP A 102 10.47 11.66 -5.84
C ASP A 102 9.98 12.43 -4.60
N MET A 103 8.72 12.22 -4.20
CA MET A 103 8.12 12.77 -2.98
C MET A 103 8.74 12.25 -1.68
N SER A 104 8.79 10.92 -1.52
CA SER A 104 9.14 10.26 -0.25
C SER A 104 10.56 9.64 -0.24
N ARG A 105 11.28 9.74 -1.37
CA ARG A 105 12.57 9.07 -1.61
C ARG A 105 12.40 7.56 -1.41
N PHE A 106 13.22 6.94 -0.58
CA PHE A 106 13.10 5.50 -0.28
C PHE A 106 12.12 5.20 0.88
N GLY A 107 11.50 6.22 1.47
CA GLY A 107 10.47 6.07 2.50
C GLY A 107 10.84 5.06 3.61
N PRO A 108 9.94 4.15 3.98
CA PRO A 108 10.17 3.17 5.06
C PRO A 108 11.08 1.99 4.68
N PHE A 109 11.43 1.82 3.40
CA PHE A 109 12.01 0.57 2.90
C PHE A 109 13.51 0.41 3.25
N VAL A 110 14.24 1.51 3.44
CA VAL A 110 15.71 1.49 3.59
C VAL A 110 16.17 0.70 4.80
N LYS A 111 15.52 0.90 5.97
CA LYS A 111 16.00 0.35 7.24
C LYS A 111 16.05 -1.17 7.22
N ALA A 112 14.97 -1.80 6.76
CA ALA A 112 14.89 -3.25 6.61
C ALA A 112 15.90 -3.74 5.55
N TRP A 113 15.95 -3.10 4.38
CA TRP A 113 16.87 -3.49 3.31
C TRP A 113 18.34 -3.46 3.74
N VAL A 114 18.79 -2.39 4.39
CA VAL A 114 20.16 -2.26 4.89
C VAL A 114 20.47 -3.37 5.87
N PHE A 115 19.57 -3.62 6.84
CA PHE A 115 19.76 -4.69 7.81
C PHE A 115 19.95 -6.06 7.13
N PHE A 116 19.05 -6.44 6.22
CA PHE A 116 19.12 -7.75 5.57
C PHE A 116 20.37 -7.88 4.70
N LYS A 117 20.79 -6.82 4.00
CA LYS A 117 22.05 -6.84 3.26
C LYS A 117 23.26 -6.94 4.19
N THR A 118 23.28 -6.25 5.33
CA THR A 118 24.35 -6.40 6.32
C THR A 118 24.40 -7.83 6.88
N TYR A 119 23.26 -8.42 7.23
CA TYR A 119 23.15 -9.81 7.68
C TYR A 119 23.71 -10.79 6.66
N TRP A 120 23.31 -10.69 5.39
CA TRP A 120 23.82 -11.57 4.34
C TRP A 120 25.29 -11.29 3.99
N TRP A 121 25.77 -10.06 4.10
CA TRP A 121 27.20 -9.76 3.92
C TRP A 121 28.05 -10.32 5.07
N ALA A 122 27.55 -10.37 6.30
CA ALA A 122 28.20 -11.07 7.40
C ALA A 122 28.31 -12.58 7.11
N PHE A 123 27.25 -13.19 6.55
CA PHE A 123 27.32 -14.57 6.06
C PHE A 123 28.32 -14.72 4.90
N GLY A 124 28.35 -13.76 3.97
CA GLY A 124 29.32 -13.70 2.88
C GLY A 124 30.76 -13.67 3.37
N ALA A 125 31.05 -12.96 4.46
CA ALA A 125 32.36 -12.97 5.10
C ALA A 125 32.73 -14.36 5.65
N ILE A 126 31.76 -15.11 6.20
CA ILE A 126 31.95 -16.51 6.58
C ILE A 126 32.28 -17.35 5.35
N LEU A 127 31.55 -17.19 4.23
CA LEU A 127 31.84 -17.90 2.99
C LEU A 127 33.26 -17.62 2.47
N MET A 128 33.70 -16.36 2.54
CA MET A 128 35.06 -15.97 2.16
C MET A 128 36.11 -16.54 3.11
N PHE A 129 35.82 -16.63 4.41
CA PHE A 129 36.69 -17.30 5.36
C PHE A 129 36.81 -18.80 5.08
N VAL A 130 35.70 -19.47 4.75
CA VAL A 130 35.70 -20.86 4.30
C VAL A 130 36.53 -21.02 3.03
N ALA A 131 36.36 -20.14 2.04
CA ALA A 131 37.19 -20.14 0.83
C ALA A 131 38.69 -20.03 1.16
N PHE A 132 39.06 -19.14 2.11
CA PHE A 132 40.43 -19.00 2.59
C PHE A 132 40.98 -20.29 3.23
N LEU A 133 40.18 -21.00 4.05
CA LEU A 133 40.60 -22.26 4.66
C LEU A 133 40.96 -23.31 3.60
N PHE A 134 40.21 -23.36 2.50
CA PHE A 134 40.36 -24.35 1.43
C PHE A 134 41.24 -23.91 0.25
N LEU A 135 41.84 -22.71 0.34
CA LEU A 135 42.73 -22.17 -0.69
C LEU A 135 43.94 -23.09 -0.91
N VAL A 136 44.12 -23.56 -2.14
CA VAL A 136 45.25 -24.42 -2.52
C VAL A 136 46.51 -23.56 -2.69
N ARG A 137 47.55 -23.82 -1.90
CA ARG A 137 48.89 -23.25 -2.08
C ARG A 137 49.88 -24.41 -2.19
N GLY A 138 50.29 -24.74 -3.42
CA GLY A 138 51.23 -25.84 -3.70
C GLY A 138 50.70 -26.86 -4.71
N ARG A 139 51.47 -27.93 -4.94
CA ARG A 139 51.14 -29.00 -5.92
C ARG A 139 50.19 -30.07 -5.36
N GLU A 140 49.96 -30.10 -4.05
CA GLU A 140 49.08 -31.08 -3.43
C GLU A 140 47.62 -30.60 -3.42
N SER A 141 46.82 -31.17 -4.34
CA SER A 141 45.44 -30.77 -4.61
C SER A 141 44.38 -31.75 -4.07
N GLY A 142 44.81 -32.85 -3.44
CA GLY A 142 43.93 -33.90 -2.93
C GLY A 142 43.04 -33.43 -1.78
N MET A 143 41.77 -33.87 -1.74
CA MET A 143 40.78 -33.44 -0.74
C MET A 143 41.23 -33.68 0.71
N ARG A 144 41.89 -34.81 0.99
CA ARG A 144 42.40 -35.14 2.33
C ARG A 144 43.41 -34.10 2.84
N TRP A 145 44.35 -33.69 1.99
CA TRP A 145 45.35 -32.67 2.32
C TRP A 145 44.73 -31.30 2.52
N ARG A 146 43.73 -30.95 1.69
CA ARG A 146 42.97 -29.70 1.82
C ARG A 146 42.21 -29.63 3.15
N LEU A 147 41.58 -30.72 3.58
CA LEU A 147 40.90 -30.81 4.88
C LEU A 147 41.89 -30.66 6.05
N HIS A 148 43.04 -31.33 5.98
CA HIS A 148 44.06 -31.21 7.03
C HIS A 148 44.63 -29.77 7.12
N ALA A 149 44.93 -29.15 5.97
CA ALA A 149 45.38 -27.77 5.91
C ALA A 149 44.31 -26.78 6.40
N ALA A 150 43.05 -26.99 6.03
CA ALA A 150 41.92 -26.20 6.51
C ALA A 150 41.79 -26.28 8.04
N GLY A 151 41.92 -27.47 8.63
CA GLY A 151 41.90 -27.66 10.08
C GLY A 151 43.01 -26.92 10.80
N ALA A 152 44.24 -26.98 10.28
CA ALA A 152 45.37 -26.22 10.84
C ALA A 152 45.15 -24.70 10.75
N ARG A 153 44.64 -24.20 9.60
CA ARG A 153 44.32 -22.78 9.40
C ARG A 153 43.18 -22.32 10.31
N LEU A 154 42.15 -23.16 10.51
CA LEU A 154 41.03 -22.85 11.39
C LEU A 154 41.51 -22.72 12.84
N ARG A 155 42.31 -23.66 13.35
CA ARG A 155 42.88 -23.59 14.71
C ARG A 155 43.67 -22.31 14.93
N ARG A 156 44.47 -21.89 13.94
CA ARG A 156 45.24 -20.64 14.01
C ARG A 156 44.37 -19.39 13.98
N ASN A 157 43.19 -19.45 13.35
CA ASN A 157 42.29 -18.31 13.16
C ASN A 157 40.94 -18.50 13.89
N VAL A 158 40.93 -19.28 14.98
CA VAL A 158 39.69 -19.66 15.68
C VAL A 158 38.94 -18.46 16.24
N VAL A 159 39.67 -17.43 16.69
CA VAL A 159 39.09 -16.18 17.20
C VAL A 159 38.32 -15.46 16.09
N LEU A 160 38.91 -15.34 14.89
CA LEU A 160 38.26 -14.71 13.75
C LEU A 160 37.04 -15.52 13.29
N ALA A 161 37.18 -16.86 13.20
CA ALA A 161 36.08 -17.74 12.84
C ALA A 161 34.89 -17.59 13.80
N SER A 162 35.19 -17.59 15.10
CA SER A 162 34.19 -17.44 16.17
C SER A 162 33.56 -16.05 16.12
N ALA A 163 34.35 -14.99 15.92
CA ALA A 163 33.83 -13.62 15.83
C ALA A 163 32.88 -13.44 14.63
N LEU A 164 33.22 -13.99 13.45
CA LEU A 164 32.34 -13.95 12.28
C LEU A 164 31.03 -14.69 12.52
N LEU A 165 31.10 -15.89 13.10
CA LEU A 165 29.92 -16.69 13.42
C LEU A 165 29.03 -16.00 14.46
N VAL A 166 29.61 -15.50 15.56
CA VAL A 166 28.88 -14.78 16.61
C VAL A 166 28.23 -13.53 16.05
N CYS A 167 28.93 -12.76 15.21
CA CYS A 167 28.36 -11.58 14.55
C CYS A 167 27.14 -11.94 13.69
N TRP A 168 27.26 -12.96 12.84
CA TRP A 168 26.15 -13.39 11.98
C TRP A 168 24.96 -13.93 12.80
N VAL A 169 25.21 -14.73 13.84
CA VAL A 169 24.16 -15.25 14.73
C VAL A 169 23.49 -14.13 15.52
N ALA A 170 24.25 -13.15 16.02
CA ALA A 170 23.69 -12.00 16.71
C ALA A 170 22.81 -11.13 15.79
N LEU A 171 23.24 -10.91 14.54
CA LEU A 171 22.41 -10.27 13.53
C LEU A 171 21.16 -11.09 13.22
N GLY A 172 21.28 -12.42 13.11
CA GLY A 172 20.13 -13.32 12.91
C GLY A 172 19.11 -13.25 14.05
N ALA A 173 19.58 -13.26 15.31
CA ALA A 173 18.73 -13.12 16.48
C ALA A 173 18.05 -11.74 16.53
N TRP A 174 18.78 -10.67 16.22
CA TRP A 174 18.22 -9.31 16.14
C TRP A 174 17.19 -9.18 15.01
N GLY A 175 17.47 -9.79 13.86
CA GLY A 175 16.56 -9.88 12.73
C GLY A 175 15.26 -10.60 13.10
N TYR A 176 15.38 -11.78 13.70
CA TYR A 176 14.23 -12.56 14.15
C TYR A 176 13.38 -11.77 15.16
N TYR A 177 14.02 -11.10 16.12
CA TYR A 177 13.32 -10.23 17.06
C TYR A 177 12.55 -9.11 16.35
N ASN A 178 13.15 -8.46 15.34
CA ASN A 178 12.47 -7.38 14.62
C ASN A 178 11.33 -7.89 13.73
N THR A 179 11.52 -9.01 13.03
CA THR A 179 10.60 -9.44 11.97
C THR A 179 9.55 -10.47 12.40
N LYS A 180 9.74 -11.12 13.55
CA LYS A 180 8.80 -12.10 14.11
C LYS A 180 8.30 -11.79 15.53
N VAL A 181 9.02 -10.98 16.32
CA VAL A 181 8.60 -10.63 17.70
C VAL A 181 8.02 -9.22 17.77
N LEU A 182 8.74 -8.21 17.26
CA LEU A 182 8.26 -6.82 17.22
C LEU A 182 7.21 -6.60 16.13
N ASN A 183 7.35 -7.34 15.03
CA ASN A 183 6.45 -7.32 13.88
C ASN A 183 6.09 -8.76 13.53
N THR A 184 4.97 -8.96 12.85
CA THR A 184 4.54 -10.27 12.35
C THR A 184 4.36 -10.22 10.84
N TYR A 185 4.45 -11.37 10.20
CA TYR A 185 4.09 -11.56 8.81
C TYR A 185 3.57 -12.99 8.66
N LYS A 186 2.56 -13.12 7.80
CA LYS A 186 1.90 -14.38 7.45
C LYS A 186 2.46 -14.86 6.10
N SER A 187 2.63 -16.16 5.93
CA SER A 187 2.96 -16.77 4.64
C SER A 187 1.76 -16.82 3.71
N GLY A 188 1.98 -17.13 2.44
CA GLY A 188 0.93 -17.37 1.46
C GLY A 188 -0.08 -18.43 1.92
N ASP A 189 0.39 -19.58 2.41
CA ASP A 189 -0.52 -20.64 2.90
C ASP A 189 -1.27 -20.20 4.16
N GLU A 190 -0.64 -19.47 5.10
CA GLU A 190 -1.32 -18.92 6.28
C GLU A 190 -2.44 -17.94 5.88
N ILE A 191 -2.20 -17.08 4.89
CA ILE A 191 -3.22 -16.17 4.36
C ILE A 191 -4.35 -16.96 3.69
N GLU A 192 -4.02 -17.95 2.87
CA GLU A 192 -4.99 -18.83 2.21
C GLU A 192 -5.87 -19.56 3.24
N GLU A 193 -5.28 -20.14 4.28
CA GLU A 193 -5.99 -20.81 5.36
C GLU A 193 -6.93 -19.88 6.12
N LEU A 194 -6.53 -18.62 6.35
CA LEU A 194 -7.39 -17.62 6.99
C LEU A 194 -8.58 -17.24 6.11
N LEU A 195 -8.40 -17.09 4.80
CA LEU A 195 -9.52 -16.83 3.88
C LEU A 195 -10.51 -18.01 3.85
N VAL A 196 -10.00 -19.24 3.88
CA VAL A 196 -10.83 -20.45 3.97
C VAL A 196 -11.58 -20.50 5.30
N ARG A 197 -10.92 -20.15 6.41
CA ARG A 197 -11.52 -20.11 7.73
C ARG A 197 -12.58 -19.03 7.83
N TYR A 198 -12.29 -17.83 7.33
CA TYR A 198 -13.24 -16.71 7.23
C TYR A 198 -14.53 -17.16 6.55
N GLU A 199 -14.43 -17.73 5.35
CA GLU A 199 -15.60 -18.19 4.60
C GLU A 199 -16.34 -19.32 5.34
N LYS A 200 -15.64 -20.33 5.84
CA LYS A 200 -16.31 -21.48 6.51
C LYS A 200 -17.00 -21.10 7.81
N GLU A 201 -16.42 -20.21 8.61
CA GLU A 201 -16.92 -19.89 9.95
C GLU A 201 -17.91 -18.73 9.96
N LEU A 202 -17.73 -17.75 9.06
CA LEU A 202 -18.45 -16.47 9.09
C LEU A 202 -19.49 -16.33 7.98
N LYS A 203 -19.46 -17.13 6.90
CA LYS A 203 -20.45 -17.04 5.81
C LYS A 203 -21.90 -17.27 6.27
N ARG A 204 -22.12 -17.95 7.40
CA ARG A 204 -23.44 -18.05 8.04
C ARG A 204 -24.05 -16.71 8.46
N TYR A 205 -23.25 -15.64 8.53
CA TYR A 205 -23.68 -14.28 8.84
C TYR A 205 -23.85 -13.42 7.59
N GLU A 206 -23.69 -13.99 6.39
CA GLU A 206 -23.98 -13.30 5.14
C GLU A 206 -25.47 -12.91 5.07
N GLY A 207 -25.75 -11.66 4.71
CA GLY A 207 -27.10 -11.13 4.53
C GLY A 207 -27.91 -10.88 5.81
N ILE A 208 -27.31 -10.98 7.00
CA ILE A 208 -28.02 -10.59 8.22
C ILE A 208 -28.22 -9.07 8.28
N PRO A 209 -29.36 -8.57 8.81
CA PRO A 209 -29.56 -7.14 9.04
C PRO A 209 -28.45 -6.53 9.89
N GLN A 210 -27.93 -5.38 9.45
CA GLN A 210 -26.86 -4.64 10.12
C GLN A 210 -27.10 -3.13 9.97
N PRO A 211 -26.70 -2.31 10.95
CA PRO A 211 -26.95 -0.88 10.88
C PRO A 211 -26.02 -0.21 9.85
N HIS A 212 -26.50 0.86 9.24
CA HIS A 212 -25.75 1.64 8.25
C HIS A 212 -25.07 2.84 8.90
N TYR A 213 -23.83 3.16 8.50
CA TYR A 213 -23.21 4.43 8.88
C TYR A 213 -24.02 5.63 8.37
N THR A 214 -24.16 6.66 9.22
CA THR A 214 -24.83 7.93 8.87
C THR A 214 -23.96 9.16 9.15
N ASP A 215 -23.20 9.16 10.24
CA ASP A 215 -22.40 10.32 10.66
C ASP A 215 -21.06 9.86 11.24
N LEU A 216 -19.98 10.52 10.82
CA LEU A 216 -18.63 10.24 11.31
C LEU A 216 -17.90 11.53 11.67
N GLU A 217 -17.33 11.55 12.88
CA GLU A 217 -16.47 12.64 13.35
C GLU A 217 -15.09 12.08 13.68
N TYR A 218 -14.08 12.56 12.94
CA TYR A 218 -12.70 12.12 13.04
C TYR A 218 -11.84 13.15 13.78
N ALA A 219 -11.01 12.67 14.69
CA ALA A 219 -9.82 13.36 15.19
C ALA A 219 -8.59 12.54 14.78
N ILE A 220 -7.77 13.06 13.88
CA ILE A 220 -6.62 12.33 13.29
C ILE A 220 -5.33 13.08 13.57
N GLU A 221 -4.32 12.38 14.07
CA GLU A 221 -2.98 12.90 14.29
C GLU A 221 -1.95 12.09 13.51
N ILE A 222 -1.38 12.73 12.49
CA ILE A 222 -0.33 12.14 11.65
C ILE A 222 1.03 12.64 12.13
N ASP A 223 1.94 11.73 12.45
CA ASP A 223 3.35 12.03 12.67
C ASP A 223 4.17 11.33 11.57
N PRO A 224 4.36 11.99 10.42
CA PRO A 224 4.93 11.37 9.23
C PRO A 224 6.41 11.01 9.43
N TYR A 225 7.14 11.76 10.26
CA TYR A 225 8.58 11.54 10.50
C TYR A 225 8.86 10.39 11.45
N GLN A 226 7.95 10.14 12.39
CA GLN A 226 8.03 8.97 13.27
C GLN A 226 7.25 7.76 12.72
N ARG A 227 6.54 7.91 11.59
CA ARG A 227 5.56 6.94 11.09
C ARG A 227 4.63 6.48 12.21
N ARG A 228 3.98 7.46 12.83
CA ARG A 228 2.96 7.24 13.85
C ARG A 228 1.64 7.87 13.41
N LEU A 229 0.56 7.18 13.71
CA LEU A 229 -0.81 7.60 13.46
C LEU A 229 -1.60 7.33 14.72
N ASN A 230 -2.30 8.33 15.24
CA ASN A 230 -3.33 8.16 16.26
C ASN A 230 -4.62 8.75 15.73
N TYR A 231 -5.74 8.12 16.03
CA TYR A 231 -7.02 8.68 15.68
C TYR A 231 -8.13 8.21 16.60
N GLU A 232 -9.15 9.05 16.71
CA GLU A 232 -10.43 8.73 17.33
C GLU A 232 -11.54 9.02 16.32
N VAL A 233 -12.51 8.14 16.22
CA VAL A 233 -13.70 8.31 15.38
C VAL A 233 -14.93 8.10 16.23
N THR A 234 -15.81 9.09 16.27
CA THR A 234 -17.18 8.89 16.78
C THR A 234 -18.07 8.58 15.59
N ALA A 235 -18.69 7.41 15.60
CA ALA A 235 -19.58 6.95 14.53
C ALA A 235 -21.01 6.81 15.03
N THR A 236 -21.95 7.31 14.23
CA THR A 236 -23.38 7.07 14.36
C THR A 236 -23.81 6.13 13.24
N THR A 237 -24.53 5.08 13.60
CA THR A 237 -25.18 4.17 12.67
C THR A 237 -26.68 4.11 12.91
N ARG A 238 -27.45 3.70 11.91
CA ARG A 238 -28.91 3.59 11.98
C ARG A 238 -29.36 2.23 11.49
N ASN A 239 -30.34 1.63 12.18
CA ASN A 239 -31.07 0.48 11.64
C ASN A 239 -32.02 0.95 10.52
N VAL A 240 -31.70 0.61 9.27
CA VAL A 240 -32.53 0.93 8.09
C VAL A 240 -33.53 -0.18 7.77
N ASP A 241 -33.38 -1.35 8.37
CA ASP A 241 -34.26 -2.49 8.22
C ASP A 241 -35.55 -2.35 9.04
N GLN A 242 -36.55 -3.15 8.68
CA GLN A 242 -37.83 -3.23 9.40
C GLN A 242 -37.84 -4.25 10.54
N VAL A 243 -36.69 -4.85 10.85
CA VAL A 243 -36.52 -5.83 11.92
C VAL A 243 -35.50 -5.33 12.96
N PRO A 244 -35.65 -5.67 14.25
CA PRO A 244 -34.66 -5.34 15.26
C PRO A 244 -33.33 -6.06 15.01
N ILE A 245 -32.21 -5.37 15.25
CA ILE A 245 -30.86 -5.94 15.18
C ILE A 245 -30.39 -6.24 16.60
N ASP A 246 -30.05 -7.49 16.89
CA ASP A 246 -29.62 -7.92 18.23
C ASP A 246 -28.09 -7.89 18.41
N SER A 247 -27.35 -7.86 17.30
CA SER A 247 -25.89 -7.94 17.30
C SER A 247 -25.27 -7.20 16.12
N VAL A 248 -24.13 -6.54 16.39
CA VAL A 248 -23.35 -5.80 15.40
C VAL A 248 -22.08 -6.57 15.09
N HIS A 249 -21.86 -6.83 13.81
CA HIS A 249 -20.72 -7.55 13.29
C HIS A 249 -19.74 -6.56 12.66
N LEU A 250 -18.46 -6.65 13.00
CA LEU A 250 -17.43 -5.71 12.55
C LEU A 250 -16.21 -6.45 11.99
N ASN A 251 -15.84 -6.20 10.74
CA ASN A 251 -14.50 -6.52 10.22
C ASN A 251 -13.57 -5.35 10.51
N LEU A 252 -12.45 -5.65 11.12
CA LEU A 252 -11.47 -4.68 11.58
C LEU A 252 -10.38 -4.46 10.51
N PRO A 253 -9.87 -3.23 10.35
CA PRO A 253 -8.64 -2.99 9.61
C PRO A 253 -7.47 -3.76 10.23
N SER A 254 -6.60 -4.35 9.40
CA SER A 254 -5.49 -5.21 9.85
C SER A 254 -4.17 -4.46 10.09
N THR A 255 -4.11 -3.17 9.77
CA THR A 255 -2.88 -2.36 9.76
C THR A 255 -2.68 -1.52 11.02
N VAL A 256 -3.69 -1.41 11.88
CA VAL A 256 -3.71 -0.54 13.06
C VAL A 256 -4.24 -1.29 14.27
N ASP A 257 -3.67 -1.01 15.44
CA ASP A 257 -4.19 -1.51 16.71
C ASP A 257 -5.42 -0.68 17.05
N LEU A 258 -6.58 -1.34 17.24
CA LEU A 258 -7.84 -0.62 17.47
C LEU A 258 -8.64 -1.13 18.67
N GLU A 259 -9.21 -0.16 19.36
CA GLU A 259 -10.20 -0.31 20.44
C GLU A 259 -11.55 0.22 19.95
N ILE A 260 -12.61 -0.48 20.30
CA ILE A 260 -13.99 -0.08 19.99
C ILE A 260 -14.74 0.05 21.31
N GLU A 261 -15.24 1.24 21.58
CA GLU A 261 -16.13 1.52 22.69
C GLU A 261 -17.56 1.55 22.17
N LEU A 262 -18.33 0.49 22.44
CA LEU A 262 -19.72 0.35 22.02
C LEU A 262 -20.62 0.25 23.26
N PRO A 263 -21.12 1.40 23.79
CA PRO A 263 -21.92 1.43 25.00
C PRO A 263 -23.20 0.60 24.88
N GLY A 264 -23.54 -0.14 25.94
CA GLY A 264 -24.75 -0.96 25.96
C GLY A 264 -24.65 -2.25 25.14
N ALA A 265 -23.44 -2.69 24.78
CA ALA A 265 -23.21 -3.98 24.16
C ALA A 265 -22.08 -4.76 24.84
N GLU A 266 -22.11 -6.07 24.61
CA GLU A 266 -21.14 -7.03 25.12
C GLU A 266 -20.40 -7.68 23.95
N LEU A 267 -19.06 -7.69 23.98
CA LEU A 267 -18.24 -8.41 23.02
C LEU A 267 -18.40 -9.92 23.24
N VAL A 268 -19.14 -10.60 22.37
CA VAL A 268 -19.47 -12.03 22.50
C VAL A 268 -18.63 -12.94 21.61
N TYR A 269 -17.96 -12.38 20.60
CA TYR A 269 -17.00 -13.08 19.75
C TYR A 269 -15.90 -12.12 19.30
N SER A 270 -14.65 -12.58 19.34
CA SER A 270 -13.50 -11.86 18.83
C SER A 270 -12.50 -12.86 18.27
N ASP A 271 -12.16 -12.70 16.99
CA ASP A 271 -11.07 -13.43 16.34
C ASP A 271 -10.06 -12.40 15.81
N GLU A 272 -8.89 -12.34 16.45
CA GLU A 272 -7.81 -11.40 16.10
C GLU A 272 -7.15 -11.74 14.76
N ASP A 273 -7.14 -13.01 14.37
CA ASP A 273 -6.51 -13.46 13.14
C ASP A 273 -7.37 -13.17 11.90
N LEU A 274 -8.69 -13.33 12.04
CA LEU A 274 -9.69 -12.96 11.04
C LEU A 274 -10.07 -11.48 11.09
N ASN A 275 -9.61 -10.74 12.11
CA ASN A 275 -9.98 -9.35 12.33
C ASN A 275 -11.50 -9.18 12.41
N TYR A 276 -12.20 -10.03 13.18
CA TYR A 276 -13.66 -10.03 13.26
C TYR A 276 -14.17 -9.97 14.70
N ARG A 277 -15.13 -9.08 14.97
CA ARG A 277 -15.77 -8.95 16.28
C ARG A 277 -17.30 -8.95 16.16
N ILE A 278 -17.96 -9.55 17.14
CA ILE A 278 -19.43 -9.52 17.28
C ILE A 278 -19.78 -8.94 18.64
N TYR A 279 -20.57 -7.86 18.62
CA TYR A 279 -21.10 -7.22 19.81
C TYR A 279 -22.59 -7.51 19.93
N ARG A 280 -23.01 -8.18 21.00
CA ARG A 280 -24.43 -8.37 21.32
C ARG A 280 -24.96 -7.13 22.02
N LEU A 281 -26.01 -6.54 21.49
CA LEU A 281 -26.65 -5.36 22.07
C LEU A 281 -27.51 -5.78 23.28
N ALA A 282 -27.41 -5.07 24.39
CA ALA A 282 -28.25 -5.33 25.57
C ALA A 282 -29.72 -5.05 25.30
N VAL A 283 -30.00 -4.07 24.44
CA VAL A 283 -31.32 -3.77 23.88
C VAL A 283 -31.19 -3.87 22.36
N PRO A 284 -31.97 -4.74 21.69
CA PRO A 284 -31.96 -4.79 20.23
C PRO A 284 -32.20 -3.42 19.60
N LEU A 285 -31.42 -3.07 18.59
CA LEU A 285 -31.54 -1.82 17.86
C LEU A 285 -32.80 -1.88 17.01
N MET A 286 -33.85 -1.19 17.45
CA MET A 286 -35.15 -1.17 16.77
C MET A 286 -35.06 -0.47 15.40
N PRO A 287 -35.97 -0.77 14.45
CA PRO A 287 -36.06 -0.07 13.18
C PRO A 287 -36.03 1.46 13.33
N GLY A 288 -35.17 2.12 12.55
CA GLY A 288 -34.97 3.57 12.57
C GLY A 288 -34.16 4.10 13.77
N ALA A 289 -33.87 3.28 14.78
CA ALA A 289 -33.06 3.69 15.93
C ALA A 289 -31.58 3.83 15.56
N GLU A 290 -30.88 4.67 16.30
CA GLU A 290 -29.45 4.95 16.12
C GLU A 290 -28.61 4.24 17.17
N LEU A 291 -27.40 3.86 16.76
CA LEU A 291 -26.36 3.30 17.60
C LEU A 291 -25.10 4.16 17.46
N ASN A 292 -24.52 4.55 18.59
CA ASN A 292 -23.29 5.33 18.61
C ASN A 292 -22.15 4.49 19.18
N PHE A 293 -20.99 4.55 18.56
CA PHE A 293 -19.77 3.94 19.08
C PHE A 293 -18.54 4.75 18.73
N MET A 294 -17.47 4.53 19.47
CA MET A 294 -16.18 5.17 19.25
C MET A 294 -15.15 4.13 18.81
N VAL A 295 -14.32 4.50 17.84
CA VAL A 295 -13.16 3.74 17.41
C VAL A 295 -11.92 4.54 17.76
N LYS A 296 -11.02 3.96 18.54
CA LYS A 296 -9.69 4.53 18.82
C LYS A 296 -8.66 3.64 18.17
N GLY A 297 -7.85 4.21 17.29
CA GLY A 297 -6.80 3.45 16.63
C GLY A 297 -5.44 4.12 16.78
N ASN A 298 -4.43 3.28 16.83
CA ASN A 298 -3.04 3.72 16.90
C ASN A 298 -2.15 2.83 16.04
N TYR A 299 -1.10 3.44 15.50
CA TYR A 299 -0.02 2.76 14.82
C TYR A 299 1.28 3.47 15.10
N ILE A 300 2.33 2.71 15.37
CA ILE A 300 3.70 3.21 15.45
C ILE A 300 4.64 2.18 14.81
N ALA A 301 5.44 2.63 13.85
CA ALA A 301 6.43 1.76 13.22
C ALA A 301 7.51 1.32 14.23
N LYS A 302 7.61 0.00 14.50
CA LYS A 302 8.57 -0.58 15.43
C LYS A 302 9.69 -1.29 14.67
N GLY A 303 10.95 -0.98 14.98
CA GLY A 303 12.07 -1.75 14.43
C GLY A 303 12.14 -1.69 12.90
N PHE A 304 12.22 -2.86 12.25
CA PHE A 304 12.06 -3.04 10.82
C PHE A 304 11.32 -4.36 10.54
N GLU A 305 10.65 -4.43 9.40
CA GLU A 305 9.73 -5.53 9.07
C GLU A 305 10.33 -6.48 8.02
N ASN A 306 9.78 -7.69 7.89
CA ASN A 306 10.16 -8.60 6.79
C ASN A 306 9.81 -7.99 5.44
N SER A 307 8.65 -7.33 5.38
CA SER A 307 8.14 -6.46 4.31
C SER A 307 7.36 -5.34 4.97
N VAL A 308 7.41 -4.11 4.44
CA VAL A 308 6.69 -2.97 5.04
C VAL A 308 5.18 -3.18 4.93
N SER A 309 4.49 -3.29 6.06
CA SER A 309 3.04 -3.52 6.15
C SER A 309 2.22 -2.26 5.84
N PHE A 310 2.53 -1.13 6.47
CA PHE A 310 1.76 0.11 6.30
C PHE A 310 2.48 1.11 5.39
N ARG A 311 2.24 0.99 4.07
CA ARG A 311 2.88 1.78 3.00
C ARG A 311 2.21 3.15 2.78
N GLN A 312 1.00 3.32 3.31
CA GLN A 312 0.19 4.53 3.31
C GLN A 312 0.79 5.64 4.18
N LEU A 313 1.44 5.30 5.30
CA LEU A 313 2.02 6.25 6.25
C LEU A 313 3.52 6.44 6.01
N VAL A 314 3.86 7.57 5.40
CA VAL A 314 5.21 7.91 4.94
C VAL A 314 5.58 9.36 5.24
N ASN A 315 6.87 9.67 5.16
CA ASN A 315 7.40 10.97 5.56
C ASN A 315 6.89 12.16 4.73
N ASN A 316 6.41 11.94 3.50
CA ASN A 316 5.89 12.95 2.60
C ASN A 316 4.97 12.30 1.56
N GLY A 317 3.69 12.66 1.56
CA GLY A 317 2.69 12.00 0.72
C GLY A 317 2.03 10.81 1.43
N THR A 318 1.74 10.97 2.72
CA THR A 318 0.87 10.02 3.43
C THR A 318 -0.51 10.04 2.77
N PHE A 319 -1.07 8.86 2.52
CA PHE A 319 -2.38 8.67 1.91
C PHE A 319 -3.04 7.40 2.45
N PHE A 320 -4.18 7.53 3.10
CA PHE A 320 -5.06 6.43 3.52
C PHE A 320 -6.52 6.83 3.34
N ASN A 321 -7.42 5.85 3.35
CA ASN A 321 -8.87 6.07 3.25
C ASN A 321 -9.60 5.63 4.52
N ASN A 322 -10.91 5.83 4.57
CA ASN A 322 -11.73 5.48 5.72
C ASN A 322 -11.66 3.98 6.08
N MET A 323 -11.53 3.08 5.11
CA MET A 323 -11.42 1.63 5.36
C MET A 323 -10.10 1.23 6.01
N ASP A 324 -9.07 2.10 5.97
CA ASP A 324 -7.82 1.88 6.72
C ASP A 324 -8.00 2.22 8.22
N LEU A 325 -9.05 2.94 8.61
CA LEU A 325 -9.24 3.47 9.97
C LEU A 325 -10.45 2.90 10.71
N ILE A 326 -11.59 2.72 10.04
CA ILE A 326 -12.83 2.27 10.68
C ILE A 326 -13.21 0.87 10.22
N PRO A 327 -13.88 0.09 11.08
CA PRO A 327 -14.34 -1.23 10.69
C PRO A 327 -15.45 -1.16 9.64
N SER A 328 -15.45 -2.13 8.72
CA SER A 328 -16.63 -2.39 7.91
C SER A 328 -17.64 -3.17 8.75
N ILE A 329 -18.91 -2.84 8.58
CA ILE A 329 -20.00 -3.53 9.27
C ILE A 329 -20.37 -4.78 8.47
N GLY A 330 -20.74 -5.87 9.14
CA GLY A 330 -21.26 -7.10 8.54
C GLY A 330 -20.22 -8.10 8.05
N TYR A 331 -20.67 -9.16 7.38
CA TYR A 331 -19.82 -10.10 6.63
C TYR A 331 -19.44 -9.48 5.28
N SER A 332 -18.24 -9.78 4.76
CA SER A 332 -17.76 -9.25 3.48
C SER A 332 -17.20 -10.35 2.59
N SER A 333 -17.74 -10.47 1.36
CA SER A 333 -17.28 -11.43 0.35
C SER A 333 -15.85 -11.15 -0.15
N ASN A 334 -15.28 -9.98 0.17
CA ASN A 334 -13.86 -9.68 -0.07
C ASN A 334 -12.93 -10.49 0.84
N GLY A 335 -13.44 -11.02 1.97
CA GLY A 335 -12.71 -11.94 2.84
C GLY A 335 -12.70 -13.40 2.35
N GLU A 336 -13.37 -13.70 1.23
CA GLU A 336 -13.43 -15.06 0.67
C GLU A 336 -12.28 -15.37 -0.28
N LEU A 337 -11.82 -16.62 -0.25
CA LEU A 337 -10.81 -17.14 -1.16
C LEU A 337 -11.31 -17.03 -2.62
N SER A 338 -10.55 -16.39 -3.51
CA SER A 338 -11.05 -16.09 -4.86
C SER A 338 -10.57 -17.06 -5.95
N ASP A 339 -9.38 -17.65 -5.81
CA ASP A 339 -8.82 -18.53 -6.84
C ASP A 339 -9.59 -19.85 -6.99
N ARG A 340 -9.87 -20.25 -8.24
CA ARG A 340 -10.70 -21.43 -8.51
C ARG A 340 -10.02 -22.75 -8.16
N ASN A 341 -8.71 -22.85 -8.32
CA ASN A 341 -7.95 -24.06 -8.00
C ASN A 341 -7.81 -24.20 -6.48
N ASP A 342 -7.52 -23.09 -5.79
CA ASP A 342 -7.37 -23.12 -4.33
C ASP A 342 -8.70 -23.40 -3.64
N ARG A 343 -9.81 -22.83 -4.14
CA ARG A 343 -11.17 -23.19 -3.67
C ARG A 343 -11.45 -24.69 -3.84
N ARG A 344 -11.08 -25.29 -4.97
CA ARG A 344 -11.21 -26.74 -5.19
C ARG A 344 -10.32 -27.55 -4.24
N LYS A 345 -9.08 -27.13 -4.02
CA LYS A 345 -8.14 -27.74 -3.05
C LYS A 345 -8.76 -27.79 -1.64
N HIS A 346 -9.49 -26.75 -1.25
CA HIS A 346 -10.12 -26.62 0.07
C HIS A 346 -11.56 -27.12 0.18
N GLY A 347 -12.10 -27.69 -0.91
CA GLY A 347 -13.49 -28.17 -0.97
C GLY A 347 -14.55 -27.07 -0.88
N LEU A 348 -14.19 -25.83 -1.22
CA LEU A 348 -15.10 -24.70 -1.27
C LEU A 348 -15.91 -24.71 -2.59
N PRO A 349 -17.17 -24.25 -2.59
CA PRO A 349 -17.97 -24.10 -3.81
C PRO A 349 -17.32 -23.09 -4.75
N ALA A 350 -17.78 -22.98 -6.00
CA ALA A 350 -17.34 -21.86 -6.86
C ALA A 350 -17.72 -20.53 -6.20
N LYS A 351 -16.83 -19.53 -6.28
CA LYS A 351 -17.16 -18.18 -5.77
C LYS A 351 -18.36 -17.66 -6.51
N GLU A 352 -19.33 -17.15 -5.76
CA GLU A 352 -20.56 -16.63 -6.35
C GLU A 352 -20.23 -15.37 -7.16
N PRO A 353 -20.74 -15.25 -8.39
CA PRO A 353 -20.63 -14.01 -9.13
C PRO A 353 -21.47 -12.94 -8.45
N MET A 354 -21.26 -11.69 -8.87
CA MET A 354 -22.14 -10.59 -8.50
C MET A 354 -23.61 -10.94 -8.78
N ALA A 355 -24.49 -10.54 -7.86
CA ALA A 355 -25.90 -10.90 -7.87
C ALA A 355 -26.55 -10.57 -9.23
N PRO A 356 -27.44 -11.43 -9.76
CA PRO A 356 -28.17 -11.12 -10.98
C PRO A 356 -29.05 -9.87 -10.80
N LEU A 357 -29.39 -9.22 -11.91
CA LEU A 357 -30.36 -8.13 -11.89
C LEU A 357 -31.69 -8.60 -11.30
N SER A 358 -32.26 -7.80 -10.40
CA SER A 358 -33.55 -8.02 -9.76
C SER A 358 -34.45 -6.80 -9.94
N ASP A 359 -35.74 -7.05 -10.20
CA ASP A 359 -36.76 -6.00 -10.22
C ASP A 359 -37.27 -5.68 -8.81
N GLU A 360 -36.99 -6.54 -7.82
CA GLU A 360 -37.37 -6.32 -6.43
C GLU A 360 -36.62 -5.11 -5.86
N PRO A 361 -37.34 -4.08 -5.36
CA PRO A 361 -36.70 -2.88 -4.82
C PRO A 361 -35.74 -3.17 -3.66
N ALA A 362 -36.07 -4.13 -2.79
CA ALA A 362 -35.26 -4.46 -1.62
C ALA A 362 -33.84 -4.91 -2.00
N ASP A 363 -33.70 -5.68 -3.09
CA ASP A 363 -32.41 -6.19 -3.54
C ASP A 363 -31.50 -5.09 -4.13
N ARG A 364 -32.05 -3.90 -4.41
CA ARG A 364 -31.33 -2.77 -5.03
C ARG A 364 -30.96 -1.67 -4.02
N MET A 365 -31.15 -1.92 -2.73
CA MET A 365 -30.91 -0.94 -1.67
C MET A 365 -29.46 -0.88 -1.18
N HIS A 366 -28.58 -1.73 -1.71
CA HIS A 366 -27.15 -1.77 -1.34
C HIS A 366 -26.26 -1.43 -2.53
N THR A 367 -25.14 -0.76 -2.26
CA THR A 367 -24.17 -0.35 -3.28
C THR A 367 -22.93 -1.25 -3.22
N TYR A 368 -22.24 -1.42 -4.35
CA TYR A 368 -21.03 -2.25 -4.42
C TYR A 368 -19.81 -1.64 -3.72
N LEU A 369 -19.84 -0.35 -3.36
CA LEU A 369 -18.72 0.32 -2.68
C LEU A 369 -18.71 0.03 -1.18
N MET A 370 -19.86 0.16 -0.53
CA MET A 370 -20.05 -0.19 0.88
C MET A 370 -21.46 -0.71 1.10
N HIS A 371 -21.57 -1.98 1.50
CA HIS A 371 -22.84 -2.68 1.62
C HIS A 371 -23.71 -2.14 2.77
N HIS A 372 -23.11 -1.87 3.93
CA HIS A 372 -23.79 -1.37 5.14
C HIS A 372 -23.47 0.11 5.41
N SER A 373 -23.67 0.95 4.41
CA SER A 373 -23.52 2.39 4.53
C SER A 373 -24.36 3.11 3.51
N ASP A 374 -24.91 4.25 3.93
CA ASP A 374 -25.54 5.22 3.02
C ASP A 374 -24.59 6.41 2.78
N TRP A 375 -25.16 7.51 2.28
CA TRP A 375 -24.49 8.80 2.24
C TRP A 375 -24.36 9.32 3.66
N VAL A 376 -23.13 9.66 4.04
CA VAL A 376 -22.76 10.04 5.39
C VAL A 376 -22.40 11.51 5.50
N ASN A 377 -22.62 12.08 6.68
CA ASN A 377 -21.97 13.33 7.07
C ASN A 377 -20.59 13.03 7.65
N VAL A 378 -19.59 13.83 7.29
CA VAL A 378 -18.23 13.67 7.79
C VAL A 378 -17.69 15.00 8.27
N ARG A 379 -17.18 15.01 9.49
CA ARG A 379 -16.41 16.10 10.09
C ARG A 379 -15.04 15.56 10.47
N THR A 380 -14.00 16.33 10.22
CA THR A 380 -12.64 15.88 10.49
C THR A 380 -11.81 17.01 11.05
N THR A 381 -11.22 16.78 12.21
CA THR A 381 -10.05 17.52 12.68
C THR A 381 -8.83 16.66 12.42
N ILE A 382 -7.92 17.14 11.57
CA ILE A 382 -6.70 16.41 11.20
C ILE A 382 -5.47 17.28 11.47
N SER A 383 -4.43 16.68 12.05
CA SER A 383 -3.15 17.34 12.31
C SER A 383 -1.98 16.61 11.69
N THR A 384 -0.95 17.37 11.31
CA THR A 384 0.30 16.85 10.75
C THR A 384 1.50 17.72 11.15
N ALA A 385 2.68 17.37 10.65
CA ALA A 385 3.90 18.17 10.81
C ALA A 385 3.73 19.60 10.26
N GLU A 386 4.41 20.59 10.87
CA GLU A 386 4.24 22.01 10.53
C GLU A 386 4.52 22.35 9.06
N ASP A 387 5.43 21.61 8.42
CA ASP A 387 5.81 21.81 7.03
C ASP A 387 4.87 21.13 6.02
N GLN A 388 3.84 20.42 6.48
CA GLN A 388 2.90 19.70 5.63
C GLN A 388 1.51 20.32 5.65
N ILE A 389 0.74 20.05 4.60
CA ILE A 389 -0.69 20.31 4.52
C ILE A 389 -1.40 18.97 4.65
N ALA A 390 -2.28 18.84 5.64
CA ALA A 390 -3.19 17.70 5.72
C ALA A 390 -4.52 18.05 5.06
N VAL A 391 -5.04 17.14 4.25
CA VAL A 391 -6.30 17.33 3.53
C VAL A 391 -7.25 16.20 3.89
N ALA A 392 -8.47 16.57 4.25
CA ALA A 392 -9.58 15.66 4.53
C ALA A 392 -10.81 16.03 3.68
N PRO A 393 -11.85 15.18 3.65
CA PRO A 393 -13.02 15.36 2.80
C PRO A 393 -13.83 16.60 3.18
N GLY A 394 -14.39 17.27 2.17
CA GLY A 394 -15.23 18.46 2.38
C GLY A 394 -14.45 19.78 2.43
N SER A 395 -15.17 20.84 2.76
CA SER A 395 -14.68 22.22 2.76
C SER A 395 -13.81 22.50 3.99
N LEU A 396 -12.69 23.20 3.80
CA LEU A 396 -11.85 23.68 4.89
C LEU A 396 -12.63 24.73 5.71
N LYS A 397 -12.85 24.46 6.98
CA LYS A 397 -13.54 25.37 7.92
C LYS A 397 -12.54 26.19 8.74
N LYS A 398 -11.43 25.56 9.13
CA LYS A 398 -10.44 26.19 10.01
C LYS A 398 -9.06 25.60 9.78
N GLU A 399 -8.04 26.46 9.86
CA GLU A 399 -6.63 26.08 9.86
C GLU A 399 -5.93 26.81 11.01
N TRP A 400 -5.06 26.11 11.75
CA TRP A 400 -4.26 26.71 12.82
C TRP A 400 -2.98 25.91 13.09
N THR A 401 -2.03 26.52 13.79
CA THR A 401 -0.83 25.84 14.32
C THR A 401 -0.90 25.83 15.84
N ALA A 402 -0.61 24.67 16.45
CA ALA A 402 -0.50 24.51 17.89
C ALA A 402 0.53 23.43 18.20
N GLU A 403 1.30 23.60 19.28
CA GLU A 403 2.22 22.56 19.80
C GLU A 403 3.19 21.96 18.77
N GLY A 404 3.72 22.76 17.85
CA GLY A 404 4.64 22.24 16.84
C GLY A 404 3.97 21.46 15.71
N ARG A 405 2.66 21.63 15.50
CA ARG A 405 1.83 20.89 14.53
C ARG A 405 0.85 21.82 13.83
N ARG A 406 0.51 21.49 12.58
CA ARG A 406 -0.52 22.19 11.80
C ARG A 406 -1.80 21.38 11.80
N TYR A 407 -2.91 22.06 12.04
CA TYR A 407 -4.24 21.48 12.20
C TYR A 407 -5.19 22.06 11.17
N PHE A 408 -6.11 21.21 10.73
CA PHE A 408 -7.13 21.53 9.76
C PHE A 408 -8.46 20.92 10.20
N GLN A 409 -9.54 21.70 10.07
CA GLN A 409 -10.89 21.22 10.28
C GLN A 409 -11.62 21.25 8.95
N TYR A 410 -12.13 20.09 8.53
CA TYR A 410 -12.90 19.90 7.31
C TYR A 410 -14.29 19.37 7.65
N GLU A 411 -15.25 19.68 6.80
CA GLU A 411 -16.62 19.17 6.89
C GLU A 411 -17.24 19.08 5.50
N LEU A 412 -17.87 17.94 5.22
CA LEU A 412 -18.60 17.74 3.96
C LEU A 412 -19.71 18.77 3.80
N ASP A 413 -19.83 19.32 2.59
CA ASP A 413 -20.85 20.34 2.30
C ASP A 413 -22.26 19.76 2.16
N HIS A 414 -22.35 18.44 1.95
CA HIS A 414 -23.58 17.65 1.87
C HIS A 414 -23.24 16.17 2.15
N PRO A 415 -24.22 15.34 2.57
CA PRO A 415 -24.02 13.91 2.69
C PRO A 415 -23.40 13.36 1.41
N SER A 416 -22.39 12.49 1.54
CA SER A 416 -21.65 11.91 0.41
C SER A 416 -21.40 10.42 0.67
N MET A 417 -21.06 9.64 -0.36
CA MET A 417 -20.67 8.25 -0.18
C MET A 417 -19.64 8.10 0.96
N ASN A 418 -19.81 7.07 1.80
CA ASN A 418 -18.85 6.69 2.85
C ASN A 418 -17.58 6.07 2.24
N PHE A 419 -16.94 6.83 1.37
CA PHE A 419 -15.77 6.44 0.61
C PHE A 419 -14.96 7.70 0.40
N TYR A 420 -13.93 7.89 1.23
CA TYR A 420 -13.17 9.13 1.24
C TYR A 420 -11.76 8.95 1.80
N SER A 421 -10.89 9.92 1.53
CA SER A 421 -9.46 9.84 1.83
C SER A 421 -8.92 10.98 2.69
N PHE A 422 -7.78 10.70 3.32
CA PHE A 422 -7.00 11.63 4.12
C PHE A 422 -5.57 11.62 3.61
N LEU A 423 -5.00 12.82 3.40
CA LEU A 423 -3.67 13.00 2.85
C LEU A 423 -2.84 13.96 3.68
N SER A 424 -1.52 13.78 3.64
CA SER A 424 -0.56 14.75 4.19
C SER A 424 0.75 14.76 3.41
N ALA A 425 1.14 15.93 2.92
CA ALA A 425 2.42 16.12 2.24
C ALA A 425 2.90 17.58 2.29
N ARG A 426 4.15 17.79 1.87
CA ARG A 426 4.69 19.09 1.45
C ARG A 426 4.16 19.43 0.06
N TYR A 427 2.99 20.05 0.02
CA TYR A 427 2.37 20.48 -1.23
C TYR A 427 2.72 21.93 -1.58
N GLU A 428 3.01 22.16 -2.85
CA GLU A 428 2.64 23.41 -3.51
C GLU A 428 1.19 23.26 -4.00
N VAL A 429 0.45 24.37 -4.07
CA VAL A 429 -0.96 24.33 -4.47
C VAL A 429 -1.22 25.31 -5.60
N ALA A 430 -1.65 24.78 -6.75
CA ALA A 430 -2.17 25.60 -7.85
C ALA A 430 -3.69 25.73 -7.68
N ARG A 431 -4.20 26.95 -7.73
CA ARG A 431 -5.63 27.25 -7.55
C ARG A 431 -6.16 28.06 -8.72
N GLU A 432 -7.28 27.62 -9.23
CA GLU A 432 -8.11 28.36 -10.16
C GLU A 432 -9.57 28.27 -9.71
N THR A 433 -10.42 29.09 -10.33
CA THR A 433 -11.85 29.06 -10.09
C THR A 433 -12.56 28.78 -11.41
N TRP A 434 -13.57 27.92 -11.37
CA TRP A 434 -14.46 27.66 -12.48
C TRP A 434 -15.88 28.09 -12.12
N THR A 435 -16.57 28.75 -13.03
CA THR A 435 -17.96 29.18 -12.85
C THR A 435 -18.85 28.44 -13.86
N PRO A 436 -19.97 27.85 -13.43
CA PRO A 436 -20.89 27.15 -14.32
C PRO A 436 -21.37 28.02 -15.50
N PRO A 437 -21.36 27.49 -16.74
CA PRO A 437 -22.09 28.10 -17.85
C PRO A 437 -23.58 28.24 -17.48
N GLY A 438 -24.12 29.45 -17.59
CA GLY A 438 -25.50 29.75 -17.17
C GLY A 438 -25.64 30.35 -15.76
N GLY A 439 -24.53 30.51 -15.03
CA GLY A 439 -24.51 31.14 -13.71
C GLY A 439 -24.69 30.12 -12.58
N GLY A 440 -24.14 30.43 -11.40
CA GLY A 440 -24.14 29.53 -10.25
C GLY A 440 -23.01 29.84 -9.28
N GLN A 441 -22.84 29.00 -8.26
CA GLN A 441 -21.72 29.11 -7.35
C GLN A 441 -20.42 28.75 -8.06
N ALA A 442 -19.39 29.58 -7.89
CA ALA A 442 -18.04 29.29 -8.34
C ALA A 442 -17.45 28.07 -7.59
N ILE A 443 -16.70 27.25 -8.30
CA ILE A 443 -16.07 26.02 -7.82
C ILE A 443 -14.55 26.22 -7.81
N ASP A 444 -13.94 25.95 -6.67
CA ASP A 444 -12.48 26.00 -6.53
C ASP A 444 -11.85 24.77 -7.18
N VAL A 445 -10.90 24.97 -8.09
CA VAL A 445 -10.16 23.90 -8.76
C VAL A 445 -8.73 23.94 -8.26
N GLU A 446 -8.33 22.93 -7.50
CA GLU A 446 -7.05 22.89 -6.80
C GLU A 446 -6.24 21.65 -7.20
N VAL A 447 -4.95 21.84 -7.43
CA VAL A 447 -3.98 20.75 -7.59
C VAL A 447 -2.90 20.89 -6.53
N TYR A 448 -2.81 19.89 -5.66
CA TYR A 448 -1.82 19.76 -4.59
C TYR A 448 -0.70 18.84 -5.10
N TYR A 449 0.50 19.38 -5.28
CA TYR A 449 1.59 18.69 -5.96
C TYR A 449 2.93 18.88 -5.27
N HIS A 450 3.82 17.93 -5.49
CA HIS A 450 5.22 18.05 -5.12
C HIS A 450 5.88 19.04 -6.05
N LYS A 451 6.51 20.09 -5.49
CA LYS A 451 7.08 21.22 -6.24
C LYS A 451 7.80 20.89 -7.57
N PRO A 452 8.68 19.86 -7.64
CA PRO A 452 9.36 19.49 -8.89
C PRO A 452 8.43 18.94 -9.99
N HIS A 453 7.21 18.53 -9.66
CA HIS A 453 6.26 17.88 -10.56
C HIS A 453 5.21 18.84 -11.16
N ALA A 454 5.55 20.13 -11.27
CA ALA A 454 4.64 21.15 -11.78
C ALA A 454 4.26 20.96 -13.27
N VAL A 455 4.99 20.13 -14.04
CA VAL A 455 4.91 20.05 -15.50
C VAL A 455 3.50 19.76 -16.02
N ASN A 456 2.77 18.86 -15.37
CA ASN A 456 1.43 18.45 -15.78
C ASN A 456 0.31 19.18 -15.04
N VAL A 457 0.62 20.03 -14.07
CA VAL A 457 -0.37 20.76 -13.26
C VAL A 457 -1.30 21.65 -14.12
N PRO A 458 -0.81 22.46 -15.08
CA PRO A 458 -1.70 23.26 -15.93
C PRO A 458 -2.67 22.40 -16.76
N ARG A 459 -2.21 21.23 -17.20
CA ARG A 459 -3.02 20.28 -17.96
C ARG A 459 -4.12 19.65 -17.09
N MET A 460 -3.80 19.29 -15.85
CA MET A 460 -4.78 18.78 -14.88
C MET A 460 -5.85 19.84 -14.56
N LEU A 461 -5.45 21.10 -14.34
CA LEU A 461 -6.37 22.23 -14.15
C LEU A 461 -7.29 22.41 -15.37
N ASN A 462 -6.71 22.37 -16.58
CA ASN A 462 -7.48 22.50 -17.82
C ASN A 462 -8.48 21.35 -18.00
N SER A 463 -8.04 20.09 -17.84
CA SER A 463 -8.91 18.92 -17.94
C SER A 463 -10.06 19.00 -16.94
N THR A 464 -9.78 19.36 -15.69
CA THR A 464 -10.81 19.52 -14.67
C THR A 464 -11.88 20.54 -15.08
N LYS A 465 -11.47 21.71 -15.59
CA LYS A 465 -12.42 22.75 -16.03
C LYS A 465 -13.23 22.35 -17.26
N GLN A 466 -12.60 21.66 -18.23
CA GLN A 466 -13.32 21.17 -19.41
C GLN A 466 -14.31 20.06 -19.03
N ALA A 467 -13.91 19.14 -18.16
CA ALA A 467 -14.77 18.12 -17.59
C ALA A 467 -15.95 18.75 -16.82
N LEU A 468 -15.69 19.72 -15.93
CA LEU A 468 -16.75 20.46 -15.23
C LEU A 468 -17.71 21.13 -16.21
N THR A 469 -17.21 21.77 -17.27
CA THR A 469 -18.01 22.43 -18.30
C THR A 469 -18.92 21.44 -19.01
N TYR A 470 -18.34 20.39 -19.59
CA TYR A 470 -19.09 19.42 -20.37
C TYR A 470 -20.08 18.62 -19.50
N TYR A 471 -19.64 18.11 -18.34
CA TYR A 471 -20.50 17.31 -17.46
C TYR A 471 -21.63 18.13 -16.85
N THR A 472 -21.36 19.40 -16.51
CA THR A 472 -22.43 20.26 -15.99
C THR A 472 -23.52 20.53 -17.02
N GLU A 473 -23.12 20.76 -18.28
CA GLU A 473 -24.06 21.01 -19.38
C GLU A 473 -24.87 19.75 -19.75
N HIS A 474 -24.26 18.57 -19.73
CA HIS A 474 -24.86 17.35 -20.28
C HIS A 474 -25.48 16.42 -19.23
N PHE A 475 -24.96 16.40 -17.99
CA PHE A 475 -25.36 15.45 -16.95
C PHE A 475 -26.03 16.12 -15.75
N GLY A 476 -25.82 17.42 -15.55
CA GLY A 476 -26.44 18.20 -14.48
C GLY A 476 -25.41 18.82 -13.53
N PRO A 477 -25.84 19.52 -12.46
CA PRO A 477 -24.93 20.32 -11.63
C PRO A 477 -23.88 19.50 -10.85
N TYR A 478 -22.66 20.03 -10.77
CA TYR A 478 -21.66 19.58 -9.81
C TYR A 478 -22.06 19.93 -8.38
N ARG A 479 -21.89 19.00 -7.42
CA ARG A 479 -22.41 19.18 -6.04
C ARG A 479 -21.42 19.76 -5.02
N HIS A 480 -20.13 19.55 -5.19
CA HIS A 480 -19.12 20.03 -4.22
C HIS A 480 -18.69 21.46 -4.54
N LYS A 481 -18.12 22.18 -3.57
CA LYS A 481 -17.64 23.56 -3.77
C LYS A 481 -16.23 23.62 -4.33
N GLN A 482 -15.57 22.48 -4.42
CA GLN A 482 -14.18 22.33 -4.76
C GLN A 482 -13.94 21.00 -5.46
N VAL A 483 -12.96 21.00 -6.37
CA VAL A 483 -12.32 19.83 -6.93
C VAL A 483 -10.86 19.87 -6.52
N ARG A 484 -10.36 18.80 -5.91
CA ARG A 484 -8.96 18.70 -5.49
C ARG A 484 -8.29 17.49 -6.13
N ILE A 485 -7.21 17.71 -6.88
CA ILE A 485 -6.29 16.65 -7.29
C ILE A 485 -5.12 16.66 -6.31
N LEU A 486 -4.79 15.51 -5.69
CA LEU A 486 -3.74 15.44 -4.68
C LEU A 486 -2.70 14.38 -4.98
N GLU A 487 -1.45 14.80 -5.05
CA GLU A 487 -0.37 13.87 -5.32
C GLU A 487 -0.03 12.97 -4.13
N PHE A 488 0.25 11.70 -4.40
CA PHE A 488 0.86 10.76 -3.44
C PHE A 488 1.98 9.91 -4.09
N PRO A 489 2.88 9.30 -3.31
CA PRO A 489 4.07 8.60 -3.81
C PRO A 489 3.78 7.39 -4.69
N ARG A 490 4.70 7.02 -5.59
CA ARG A 490 4.59 5.85 -6.49
C ARG A 490 4.72 4.48 -5.81
N TYR A 491 4.51 4.43 -4.51
CA TYR A 491 4.37 3.19 -3.75
C TYR A 491 3.06 2.48 -4.13
N PHE A 492 2.11 3.23 -4.67
CA PHE A 492 0.98 2.72 -5.45
C PHE A 492 0.94 3.42 -6.82
N SER A 493 0.24 2.84 -7.78
CA SER A 493 0.18 3.32 -9.17
C SER A 493 -1.26 3.38 -9.67
N PHE A 494 -2.07 4.22 -9.01
CA PHE A 494 -3.47 4.47 -9.38
C PHE A 494 -3.84 5.95 -9.17
N ALA A 495 -5.01 6.32 -9.69
CA ALA A 495 -5.80 7.47 -9.25
C ALA A 495 -7.13 6.94 -8.69
N GLN A 496 -7.79 7.70 -7.83
CA GLN A 496 -9.08 7.28 -7.26
C GLN A 496 -9.96 8.50 -7.01
N ALA A 497 -11.18 8.49 -7.53
CA ALA A 497 -12.15 9.52 -7.25
C ALA A 497 -12.89 9.32 -5.91
N PHE A 498 -12.59 10.17 -4.93
CA PHE A 498 -13.44 10.38 -3.75
C PHE A 498 -14.29 11.65 -3.93
N PRO A 499 -15.36 11.86 -3.14
CA PRO A 499 -16.22 13.05 -3.25
C PRO A 499 -15.41 14.35 -3.14
N GLY A 500 -15.38 15.12 -4.24
CA GLY A 500 -14.65 16.39 -4.38
C GLY A 500 -13.12 16.31 -4.30
N THR A 501 -12.54 15.11 -4.23
CA THR A 501 -11.12 14.90 -3.89
C THR A 501 -10.59 13.66 -4.60
N MET A 502 -9.61 13.83 -5.48
CA MET A 502 -9.08 12.78 -6.36
C MET A 502 -7.56 12.67 -6.14
N PRO A 503 -7.09 11.75 -5.27
CA PRO A 503 -5.68 11.45 -5.11
C PRO A 503 -5.10 10.72 -6.33
N TYR A 504 -3.88 11.11 -6.73
CA TYR A 504 -3.14 10.58 -7.87
C TYR A 504 -1.74 10.19 -7.45
N SER A 505 -1.33 8.99 -7.86
CA SER A 505 0.08 8.60 -7.78
C SER A 505 0.95 9.55 -8.59
N GLU A 506 2.13 9.91 -8.08
CA GLU A 506 3.13 10.68 -8.84
C GLU A 506 3.42 10.01 -10.20
N SER A 507 3.33 8.67 -10.26
CA SER A 507 3.61 7.84 -11.44
C SER A 507 2.49 7.68 -12.47
N ILE A 508 1.26 8.17 -12.20
CA ILE A 508 0.15 8.05 -13.16
C ILE A 508 -0.14 9.38 -13.89
N GLY A 509 0.05 10.51 -13.21
CA GLY A 509 -0.32 11.82 -13.75
C GLY A 509 0.82 12.84 -13.74
N PHE A 510 1.50 12.98 -12.60
CA PHE A 510 2.36 14.13 -12.35
C PHE A 510 3.70 14.07 -13.10
N ILE A 511 4.35 12.92 -13.14
CA ILE A 511 5.66 12.75 -13.82
C ILE A 511 5.56 12.08 -15.19
N THR A 512 4.34 11.90 -15.71
CA THR A 512 4.09 11.28 -17.03
C THR A 512 4.66 12.15 -18.14
N ASP A 513 5.49 11.53 -19.01
CA ASP A 513 6.01 12.15 -20.22
C ASP A 513 4.96 12.06 -21.33
N LEU A 514 4.55 13.22 -21.86
CA LEU A 514 3.56 13.38 -22.91
C LEU A 514 4.15 14.08 -24.16
N THR A 515 5.46 13.97 -24.37
CA THR A 515 6.12 14.58 -25.54
C THR A 515 5.83 13.85 -26.85
N ALA A 516 5.35 12.61 -26.80
CA ALA A 516 4.85 11.89 -27.98
C ALA A 516 3.41 12.32 -28.30
N GLU A 517 3.26 13.24 -29.26
CA GLU A 517 1.96 13.86 -29.61
C GLU A 517 0.98 12.91 -30.34
N GLU A 518 1.43 11.74 -30.80
CA GLU A 518 0.58 10.77 -31.49
C GLU A 518 -0.27 9.91 -30.53
N ASP A 519 0.02 9.97 -29.23
CA ASP A 519 -0.69 9.23 -28.19
C ASP A 519 -1.83 10.06 -27.58
N ILE A 520 -2.84 9.36 -27.05
CA ILE A 520 -3.89 9.95 -26.20
C ILE A 520 -3.20 10.69 -25.05
N ASP A 521 -3.60 11.94 -24.79
CA ASP A 521 -3.18 12.68 -23.60
C ASP A 521 -3.73 11.99 -22.35
N MET A 522 -2.97 11.02 -21.84
CA MET A 522 -3.39 10.15 -20.75
C MET A 522 -3.62 10.93 -19.44
N VAL A 523 -2.88 12.02 -19.22
CA VAL A 523 -3.10 12.84 -18.01
C VAL A 523 -4.43 13.57 -18.10
N PHE A 524 -4.71 14.15 -19.27
CA PHE A 524 -5.99 14.81 -19.51
C PHE A 524 -7.15 13.83 -19.42
N TYR A 525 -7.02 12.66 -20.06
CA TYR A 525 -8.01 11.58 -20.03
C TYR A 525 -8.31 11.08 -18.61
N VAL A 526 -7.28 10.75 -17.83
CA VAL A 526 -7.48 10.23 -16.46
C VAL A 526 -8.12 11.30 -15.57
N VAL A 527 -7.76 12.59 -15.71
CA VAL A 527 -8.45 13.67 -14.97
C VAL A 527 -9.92 13.77 -15.35
N ALA A 528 -10.25 13.70 -16.64
CA ALA A 528 -11.64 13.71 -17.08
C ALA A 528 -12.40 12.46 -16.56
N HIS A 529 -11.76 11.30 -16.55
CA HIS A 529 -12.32 10.05 -16.03
C HIS A 529 -12.65 10.13 -14.53
N GLU A 530 -11.70 10.54 -13.68
CA GLU A 530 -11.95 10.69 -12.25
C GLU A 530 -12.98 11.80 -11.95
N MET A 531 -13.03 12.84 -12.79
CA MET A 531 -14.10 13.84 -12.72
C MET A 531 -15.47 13.26 -13.11
N GLY A 532 -15.51 12.32 -14.06
CA GLY A 532 -16.71 11.58 -14.42
C GLY A 532 -17.29 10.85 -13.22
N HIS A 533 -16.43 10.29 -12.36
CA HIS A 533 -16.88 9.62 -11.14
C HIS A 533 -17.63 10.53 -10.15
N GLN A 534 -17.42 11.85 -10.22
CA GLN A 534 -18.17 12.80 -9.39
C GLN A 534 -19.67 12.86 -9.75
N TYR A 535 -20.05 12.31 -10.90
CA TYR A 535 -21.43 12.09 -11.32
C TYR A 535 -21.78 10.60 -11.19
N TRP A 536 -20.90 9.75 -11.68
CA TRP A 536 -21.06 8.30 -11.77
C TRP A 536 -20.34 7.58 -10.61
N ALA A 537 -21.07 6.86 -9.75
CA ALA A 537 -20.71 6.37 -8.41
C ALA A 537 -21.01 7.34 -7.26
N HIS A 538 -20.79 8.66 -7.41
CA HIS A 538 -21.00 9.60 -6.28
C HIS A 538 -22.39 10.26 -6.25
N GLN A 539 -23.01 10.52 -7.41
CA GLN A 539 -24.40 11.03 -7.48
C GLN A 539 -25.37 9.96 -7.95
N VAL A 540 -24.94 9.12 -8.89
CA VAL A 540 -25.69 7.96 -9.38
C VAL A 540 -24.80 6.73 -9.21
N ILE A 541 -25.17 5.83 -8.32
CA ILE A 541 -24.44 4.58 -8.08
C ILE A 541 -25.28 3.38 -8.51
N GLY A 542 -24.61 2.34 -9.01
CA GLY A 542 -25.25 1.05 -9.25
C GLY A 542 -25.50 0.30 -7.93
N ALA A 543 -26.63 -0.42 -7.88
CA ALA A 543 -26.86 -1.45 -6.87
C ALA A 543 -25.78 -2.53 -6.97
N ASP A 544 -25.50 -3.27 -5.88
CA ASP A 544 -24.51 -4.36 -5.84
C ASP A 544 -24.94 -5.61 -6.63
N MET A 545 -25.04 -5.45 -7.95
CA MET A 545 -25.60 -6.40 -8.91
C MET A 545 -24.91 -6.31 -10.27
N GLN A 546 -25.09 -7.32 -11.11
CA GLN A 546 -24.53 -7.38 -12.46
C GLN A 546 -24.77 -6.06 -13.23
N GLY A 547 -23.68 -5.45 -13.69
CA GLY A 547 -23.73 -4.16 -14.38
C GLY A 547 -23.58 -2.94 -13.48
N ALA A 548 -23.42 -3.09 -12.16
CA ALA A 548 -23.16 -1.98 -11.23
C ALA A 548 -22.04 -1.07 -11.71
N THR A 549 -20.92 -1.67 -12.12
CA THR A 549 -19.72 -0.95 -12.58
C THR A 549 -19.83 -0.42 -13.99
N LEU A 550 -20.84 -0.84 -14.78
CA LEU A 550 -21.14 -0.18 -16.05
C LEU A 550 -21.61 1.26 -15.79
N LEU A 551 -22.41 1.47 -14.74
CA LEU A 551 -22.89 2.80 -14.36
C LEU A 551 -21.80 3.70 -13.80
N SER A 552 -20.74 3.16 -13.19
CA SER A 552 -19.63 3.95 -12.66
C SER A 552 -18.46 4.03 -13.64
N GLU A 553 -17.80 2.91 -13.93
CA GLU A 553 -16.58 2.83 -14.72
C GLU A 553 -16.83 3.11 -16.21
N SER A 554 -17.81 2.44 -16.82
CA SER A 554 -18.06 2.63 -18.27
C SER A 554 -18.60 4.03 -18.57
N MET A 555 -19.47 4.57 -17.71
CA MET A 555 -19.94 5.94 -17.84
C MET A 555 -18.84 6.97 -17.58
N ALA A 556 -17.93 6.74 -16.63
CA ALA A 556 -16.76 7.60 -16.43
C ALA A 556 -15.81 7.57 -17.64
N GLN A 557 -15.57 6.39 -18.24
CA GLN A 557 -14.80 6.29 -19.50
C GLN A 557 -15.47 7.01 -20.66
N TYR A 558 -16.77 6.78 -20.87
CA TYR A 558 -17.54 7.49 -21.89
C TYR A 558 -17.46 9.00 -21.70
N SER A 559 -17.66 9.46 -20.46
CA SER A 559 -17.60 10.87 -20.10
C SER A 559 -16.23 11.48 -20.39
N ALA A 560 -15.14 10.77 -20.08
CA ALA A 560 -13.79 11.22 -20.38
C ALA A 560 -13.58 11.39 -21.89
N LEU A 561 -14.00 10.40 -22.69
CA LEU A 561 -13.88 10.44 -24.14
C LEU A 561 -14.68 11.55 -24.82
N MET A 562 -15.78 12.01 -24.20
CA MET A 562 -16.55 13.14 -24.73
C MET A 562 -15.91 14.51 -24.46
N VAL A 563 -15.01 14.60 -23.46
CA VAL A 563 -14.28 15.83 -23.11
C VAL A 563 -13.00 15.95 -23.94
N MET A 564 -12.41 14.81 -24.32
CA MET A 564 -11.26 14.74 -25.23
C MET A 564 -11.65 15.15 -26.65
#